data_AF-A0AAN7CC71-F1
#
_entry.id   AF-A0AAN7CC71-F1
#
_cell.length_a   1.000
_cell.length_b   1.000
_cell.length_c   1.000
_cell.angle_alpha   90.00
_cell.angle_beta   90.00
_cell.angle_gamma   90.00
#
_symmetry.space_group_name_H-M   'P 1'
#
loop_
_entity.id
_entity.type
_entity.pdbx_description
1 polymer ?
#
loop_
_entity_poly.entity_id
_entity_poly.type
_entity_poly.pdbx_seq_one_letter_code
_entity_poly.pdbx_strand_id
1 'polypeptide(L)'
;MPRSKEFYGDPIEEDTLYVVLYERKAVGEAYHWALLLTGPGEAGRIHQTTDRTGSWAYEIREVEQVQPTRSMICLVGIGYIPPEKRAEAEEAVKSVHVPPQGGNLRSGEPFNCRTWLKLVISVLQKEVILELPLHVGK
;
A
#
# COMPACT_ATOMS: atom_id res chain seq x y z
N MET A 1 32.71 -11.67 -2.11
CA MET A 1 31.26 -11.82 -2.37
C MET A 1 30.53 -11.14 -1.22
N PRO A 2 29.69 -10.12 -1.44
CA PRO A 2 28.92 -9.58 -0.35
C PRO A 2 27.86 -10.61 0.04
N ARG A 3 27.84 -10.97 1.32
CA ARG A 3 26.81 -11.85 1.92
C ARG A 3 25.45 -11.22 1.63
N SER A 4 24.58 -11.91 0.91
CA SER A 4 23.16 -11.60 0.93
C SER A 4 22.75 -11.59 2.40
N LYS A 5 22.20 -10.47 2.87
CA LYS A 5 21.55 -10.46 4.17
C LYS A 5 20.35 -11.37 4.03
N GLU A 6 20.41 -12.54 4.65
CA GLU A 6 19.24 -13.40 4.82
C GLU A 6 18.12 -12.56 5.43
N PHE A 7 17.04 -12.43 4.67
CA PHE A 7 15.79 -11.91 5.16
C PHE A 7 15.17 -13.00 6.06
N TYR A 8 14.90 -12.66 7.31
CA TYR A 8 14.11 -13.50 8.20
C TYR A 8 12.64 -13.13 8.04
N GLY A 9 12.00 -13.70 7.04
CA GLY A 9 10.57 -13.53 6.76
C GLY A 9 10.14 -14.42 5.59
N ASP A 10 8.84 -14.65 5.48
CA ASP A 10 8.29 -15.44 4.38
C ASP A 10 8.59 -14.78 3.02
N PRO A 11 8.74 -15.58 1.95
CA PRO A 11 8.87 -15.04 0.60
C PRO A 11 7.71 -14.10 0.27
N ILE A 12 7.99 -13.08 -0.53
CA ILE A 12 6.96 -12.20 -1.06
C ILE A 12 6.20 -12.97 -2.13
N GLU A 13 4.89 -13.07 -1.96
CA GLU A 13 4.00 -13.79 -2.87
C GLU A 13 3.67 -12.92 -4.07
N GLU A 14 3.60 -13.55 -5.24
CA GLU A 14 3.14 -12.91 -6.47
C GLU A 14 1.65 -12.58 -6.37
N ASP A 15 1.21 -11.61 -7.19
CA ASP A 15 -0.20 -11.25 -7.34
C ASP A 15 -0.94 -11.01 -6.00
N THR A 16 -0.22 -10.44 -5.04
CA THR A 16 -0.68 -10.24 -3.67
C THR A 16 -0.62 -8.76 -3.33
N LEU A 17 -1.68 -8.27 -2.69
CA LEU A 17 -1.73 -6.93 -2.15
C LEU A 17 -1.16 -6.94 -0.74
N TYR A 18 -0.18 -6.08 -0.51
CA TYR A 18 0.45 -5.87 0.77
C TYR A 18 0.21 -4.47 1.29
N VAL A 19 0.02 -4.34 2.60
CA VAL A 19 0.20 -3.07 3.32
C VAL A 19 1.67 -2.95 3.68
N VAL A 20 2.27 -1.81 3.30
CA VAL A 20 3.65 -1.47 3.62
C VAL A 20 3.67 -0.35 4.65
N LEU A 21 4.40 -0.56 5.75
CA LEU A 21 4.64 0.47 6.75
C LEU A 21 6.09 0.92 6.69
N TYR A 22 6.30 2.22 6.49
CA TYR A 22 7.62 2.82 6.54
C TYR A 22 7.77 3.72 7.76
N GLU A 23 8.96 3.73 8.37
CA GLU A 23 9.39 4.75 9.30
C GLU A 23 9.43 6.11 8.58
N ARG A 24 8.81 7.13 9.17
CA ARG A 24 8.86 8.50 8.66
C ARG A 24 9.59 9.37 9.68
N LYS A 25 10.70 9.99 9.26
CA LYS A 25 11.51 10.88 10.12
C LYS A 25 10.94 12.29 10.30
N ALA A 26 9.68 12.52 9.93
CA ALA A 26 9.05 13.85 9.96
C ALA A 26 8.31 14.09 11.29
N VAL A 27 8.25 15.35 11.71
CA VAL A 27 7.53 15.76 12.93
C VAL A 27 6.02 15.70 12.67
N GLY A 28 5.29 14.85 13.40
CA GLY A 28 3.82 14.81 13.40
C GLY A 28 3.18 13.51 12.89
N GLU A 29 3.86 12.73 12.05
CA GLU A 29 3.43 11.39 11.65
C GLU A 29 4.60 10.41 11.77
N ALA A 30 4.49 9.45 12.69
CA ALA A 30 5.57 8.48 12.95
C ALA A 30 5.81 7.52 11.78
N TYR A 31 4.79 7.27 10.96
CA TYR A 31 4.80 6.22 9.96
C TYR A 31 4.11 6.64 8.66
N HIS A 32 4.61 6.13 7.54
CA HIS A 32 4.01 6.28 6.22
C HIS A 32 3.41 4.94 5.77
N TRP A 33 2.17 4.99 5.30
CA TRP A 33 1.41 3.81 4.86
C TRP A 33 1.31 3.81 3.34
N ALA A 34 1.60 2.66 2.74
CA ALA A 34 1.48 2.45 1.30
C ALA A 34 0.90 1.07 1.00
N LEU A 35 0.43 0.89 -0.23
CA LEU A 35 0.04 -0.40 -0.76
C LEU A 35 1.11 -0.87 -1.74
N LEU A 36 1.47 -2.15 -1.67
CA LEU A 36 2.30 -2.81 -2.69
C LEU A 36 1.42 -3.85 -3.38
N LEU A 37 1.26 -3.72 -4.69
CA LEU A 37 0.69 -4.77 -5.53
C LEU A 37 1.84 -5.50 -6.22
N THR A 38 2.10 -6.73 -5.78
CA THR A 38 3.13 -7.57 -6.40
C THR A 38 2.64 -8.11 -7.73
N GLY A 39 3.57 -8.42 -8.62
CA GLY A 39 3.34 -9.09 -9.88
C GLY A 39 4.33 -10.22 -10.08
N PRO A 40 4.41 -10.74 -11.31
CA PRO A 40 5.29 -11.86 -11.60
C PRO A 40 6.76 -11.49 -11.38
N GLY A 41 7.53 -12.41 -10.81
CA GLY A 41 8.98 -12.30 -10.64
C GLY A 41 9.44 -11.33 -9.56
N GLU A 42 8.73 -11.24 -8.43
CA GLU A 42 9.02 -10.32 -7.32
C GLU A 42 8.95 -8.82 -7.67
N ALA A 43 8.50 -8.46 -8.88
CA ALA A 43 8.25 -7.08 -9.27
C ALA A 43 6.94 -6.57 -8.67
N GLY A 44 6.73 -5.26 -8.66
CA GLY A 44 5.47 -4.71 -8.19
C GLY A 44 5.35 -3.20 -8.33
N ARG A 45 4.25 -2.68 -7.80
CA ARG A 45 3.98 -1.24 -7.75
C ARG A 45 3.58 -0.82 -6.36
N ILE A 46 4.21 0.24 -5.89
CA ILE A 46 3.88 0.87 -4.61
C ILE A 46 2.99 2.07 -4.88
N HIS A 47 1.78 2.00 -4.36
CA HIS A 47 0.75 3.02 -4.40
C HIS A 47 0.72 3.75 -3.08
N GLN A 48 0.82 5.07 -3.11
CA GLN A 48 0.90 5.88 -1.90
C GLN A 48 0.35 7.29 -2.12
N THR A 49 0.04 7.94 -1.01
CA THR A 49 -0.21 9.39 -0.99
C THR A 49 0.87 10.10 -0.18
N THR A 50 1.41 11.19 -0.72
CA THR A 50 2.45 11.97 -0.05
C THR A 50 2.08 13.44 -0.02
N ASP A 51 2.56 14.15 0.99
CA ASP A 51 2.40 15.60 1.19
C ASP A 51 3.75 16.33 1.14
N ARG A 52 4.77 15.73 0.52
CA ARG A 52 6.18 16.21 0.56
C ARG A 52 6.36 17.62 0.02
N THR A 53 5.46 18.08 -0.85
CA THR A 53 5.50 19.41 -1.48
C THR A 53 4.59 20.43 -0.78
N GLY A 54 3.98 20.06 0.35
CA GLY A 54 2.96 20.87 1.03
C GLY A 54 1.54 20.69 0.47
N SER A 55 1.36 19.79 -0.50
CA SER A 55 0.07 19.37 -1.04
C SER A 55 0.03 17.86 -1.11
N TRP A 56 -1.11 17.26 -0.75
CA TRP A 56 -1.33 15.82 -0.91
C TRP A 56 -1.39 15.45 -2.39
N ALA A 57 -0.69 14.39 -2.76
CA ALA A 57 -0.67 13.85 -4.11
C ALA A 57 -0.61 12.32 -4.07
N TYR A 58 -1.22 11.69 -5.06
CA TYR A 58 -1.08 10.26 -5.32
C TYR A 58 0.18 10.00 -6.15
N GLU A 59 0.95 9.00 -5.74
CA GLU A 59 2.18 8.57 -6.43
C GLU A 59 2.16 7.05 -6.63
N ILE A 60 2.69 6.62 -7.78
CA ILE A 60 3.00 5.22 -8.07
C ILE A 60 4.52 5.11 -8.22
N ARG A 61 5.11 4.13 -7.54
CA ARG A 61 6.52 3.76 -7.72
C ARG A 61 6.61 2.33 -8.19
N GLU A 62 7.20 2.11 -9.36
CA GLU A 62 7.54 0.76 -9.82
C GLU A 62 8.74 0.21 -9.04
N VAL A 63 8.71 -1.08 -8.74
CA VAL A 63 9.80 -1.81 -8.10
C VAL A 63 10.07 -3.06 -8.92
N GLU A 64 11.27 -3.13 -9.50
CA GLU A 64 11.72 -4.28 -10.29
C GLU A 64 11.89 -5.53 -9.41
N GLN A 65 12.28 -5.33 -8.16
CA GLN A 65 12.38 -6.37 -7.16
C GLN A 65 12.00 -5.81 -5.80
N VAL A 66 10.98 -6.39 -5.16
CA VAL A 66 10.57 -5.97 -3.82
C VAL A 66 11.60 -6.46 -2.81
N GLN A 67 12.36 -5.51 -2.27
CA GLN A 67 13.38 -5.77 -1.25
C GLN A 67 13.12 -4.90 -0.01
N PRO A 68 13.21 -5.46 1.21
CA PRO A 68 13.10 -4.68 2.44
C PRO A 68 14.12 -3.56 2.47
N THR A 69 13.67 -2.34 2.75
CA THR A 69 14.55 -1.18 2.93
C THR A 69 14.80 -0.93 4.40
N ARG A 70 15.84 -0.14 4.73
CA ARG A 70 16.13 0.22 6.14
C ARG A 70 14.98 0.97 6.83
N SER A 71 14.14 1.64 6.07
CA SER A 71 12.98 2.36 6.59
C SER A 71 11.70 1.55 6.56
N MET A 72 11.69 0.34 5.97
CA MET A 72 10.51 -0.53 5.96
C MET A 72 10.42 -1.24 7.31
N ILE A 73 9.32 -1.03 8.01
CA ILE A 73 9.05 -1.62 9.33
C ILE A 73 8.39 -2.97 9.16
N CYS A 74 7.35 -3.04 8.32
CA CYS A 74 6.67 -4.29 8.02
C CYS A 74 6.03 -4.29 6.64
N LEU A 75 5.80 -5.51 6.16
CA LEU A 75 5.03 -5.85 4.98
C LEU A 75 3.98 -6.89 5.40
N VAL A 76 2.70 -6.59 5.19
CA VAL A 76 1.60 -7.47 5.62
C VAL A 76 0.73 -7.80 4.42
N GLY A 77 0.68 -9.08 4.04
CA GLY A 77 -0.20 -9.56 2.97
C GLY A 77 -1.66 -9.47 3.41
N ILE A 78 -2.49 -8.81 2.62
CA ILE A 78 -3.91 -8.60 2.94
C ILE A 78 -4.86 -9.30 1.97
N GLY A 79 -4.36 -9.84 0.87
CA GLY A 79 -5.11 -10.74 0.01
C GLY A 79 -4.51 -10.90 -1.38
N TYR A 80 -4.90 -11.97 -2.05
CA TYR A 80 -4.56 -12.27 -3.44
C TYR A 80 -5.42 -11.43 -4.39
N ILE A 81 -4.80 -10.87 -5.43
CA ILE A 81 -5.47 -10.19 -6.55
C ILE A 81 -5.17 -10.99 -7.81
N PRO A 82 -6.16 -11.73 -8.34
CA PRO A 82 -5.97 -12.53 -9.55
C PRO A 82 -5.42 -11.71 -10.73
N PRO A 83 -4.51 -12.26 -11.56
CA PRO A 83 -3.93 -11.57 -12.71
C PRO A 83 -4.96 -10.89 -13.61
N GLU A 84 -6.11 -11.52 -13.84
CA GLU A 84 -7.20 -11.00 -14.67
C GLU A 84 -7.86 -9.75 -14.08
N LYS A 85 -7.81 -9.56 -12.75
CA LYS A 85 -8.34 -8.39 -12.04
C LYS A 85 -7.30 -7.30 -11.79
N ARG A 86 -6.05 -7.51 -12.19
CA ARG A 86 -4.95 -6.56 -11.91
C ARG A 86 -5.20 -5.16 -12.46
N ALA A 87 -5.66 -5.07 -13.71
CA ALA A 87 -5.95 -3.79 -14.34
C ALA A 87 -7.12 -3.07 -13.64
N GLU A 88 -8.15 -3.81 -13.23
CA GLU A 88 -9.29 -3.28 -12.48
C GLU A 88 -8.83 -2.79 -11.10
N ALA A 89 -7.98 -3.54 -10.40
CA ALA A 89 -7.41 -3.15 -9.11
C ALA A 89 -6.62 -1.83 -9.22
N GLU A 90 -5.80 -1.70 -10.26
CA GLU A 90 -5.02 -0.50 -10.55
C GLU A 90 -5.90 0.73 -10.78
N GLU A 91 -6.96 0.60 -11.58
CA GLU A 91 -7.92 1.69 -11.81
C GLU A 91 -8.73 2.02 -10.55
N ALA A 92 -9.14 1.02 -9.78
CA ALA A 92 -9.82 1.19 -8.50
C ALA A 92 -8.97 1.98 -7.50
N VAL A 93 -7.68 1.66 -7.37
CA VAL A 93 -6.74 2.40 -6.50
C VAL A 93 -6.60 3.86 -6.95
N LYS A 94 -6.45 4.10 -8.26
CA LYS A 94 -6.34 5.46 -8.84
C LYS A 94 -7.62 6.28 -8.69
N SER A 95 -8.79 5.63 -8.64
CA SER A 95 -10.09 6.29 -8.52
C SER A 95 -10.31 6.97 -7.16
N VAL A 96 -9.55 6.56 -6.13
CA VAL A 96 -9.69 7.11 -4.78
C VAL A 96 -9.15 8.53 -4.73
N HIS A 97 -10.07 9.48 -4.56
CA HIS A 97 -9.76 10.90 -4.53
C HIS A 97 -8.73 11.26 -3.46
N VAL A 98 -7.74 12.07 -3.85
CA VAL A 98 -6.72 12.65 -2.98
C VAL A 98 -6.94 14.16 -2.94
N PRO A 99 -7.48 14.72 -1.85
CA PRO A 99 -7.73 16.15 -1.74
C PRO A 99 -6.39 16.88 -1.58
N PRO A 100 -5.96 17.75 -2.51
CA PRO A 100 -4.63 18.35 -2.46
C PRO A 100 -4.37 19.14 -1.17
N GLN A 101 -5.41 19.77 -0.62
CA GLN A 101 -5.36 20.55 0.61
C GLN A 101 -5.55 19.69 1.88
N GLY A 102 -5.74 18.37 1.74
CA GLY A 102 -6.13 17.50 2.83
C GLY A 102 -7.55 17.79 3.31
N GLY A 103 -7.74 17.88 4.63
CA GLY A 103 -9.04 18.12 5.25
C GLY A 103 -9.65 16.85 5.87
N ASN A 104 -10.93 16.90 6.21
CA ASN A 104 -11.62 15.76 6.83
C ASN A 104 -12.42 14.98 5.79
N LEU A 105 -12.35 13.65 5.90
CA LEU A 105 -13.21 12.73 5.17
C LEU A 105 -14.66 12.84 5.65
N ARG A 106 -15.60 12.25 4.89
CA ARG A 106 -17.01 12.16 5.30
C ARG A 106 -17.20 11.44 6.65
N SER A 107 -16.27 10.57 7.01
CA SER A 107 -16.24 9.88 8.32
C SER A 107 -15.85 10.79 9.49
N GLY A 108 -15.41 12.03 9.23
CA GLY A 108 -14.83 12.94 10.21
C GLY A 108 -13.35 12.70 10.50
N GLU A 109 -12.74 11.63 9.95
CA GLU A 109 -11.30 11.39 10.08
C GLU A 109 -10.49 12.38 9.21
N PRO A 110 -9.36 12.92 9.70
CA PRO A 110 -8.48 13.74 8.87
C PRO A 110 -7.84 12.89 7.77
N PHE A 111 -7.70 13.47 6.59
CA PHE A 111 -7.03 12.85 5.46
C PHE A 111 -5.53 12.71 5.72
N ASN A 112 -5.03 11.48 5.59
CA ASN A 112 -3.62 11.12 5.54
C ASN A 112 -3.44 9.80 4.77
N CYS A 113 -2.18 9.36 4.63
CA CYS A 113 -1.82 8.13 3.94
C CYS A 113 -2.56 6.89 4.48
N ARG A 114 -2.77 6.80 5.81
CA ARG A 114 -3.48 5.68 6.44
C ARG A 114 -4.97 5.68 6.09
N THR A 115 -5.63 6.83 6.17
CA THR A 115 -7.06 6.92 5.84
C THR A 115 -7.30 6.72 4.36
N TRP A 116 -6.41 7.22 3.49
CA TRP A 116 -6.47 6.94 2.06
C TRP A 116 -6.34 5.44 1.77
N LEU A 117 -5.39 4.76 2.42
CA LEU A 117 -5.22 3.31 2.28
C LEU A 117 -6.48 2.53 2.71
N LYS A 118 -7.11 2.92 3.83
CA LYS A 118 -8.40 2.33 4.26
C LYS A 118 -9.50 2.51 3.19
N LEU A 119 -9.57 3.68 2.57
CA LEU A 119 -10.54 3.94 1.49
C LEU A 119 -10.28 3.06 0.26
N VAL A 120 -9.02 2.91 -0.15
CA VAL A 120 -8.64 2.02 -1.27
C VAL A 120 -9.05 0.58 -0.99
N ILE A 121 -8.73 0.04 0.19
CA ILE A 121 -9.13 -1.32 0.56
C ILE A 121 -10.66 -1.46 0.52
N SER A 122 -11.40 -0.47 1.03
CA SER A 122 -12.86 -0.48 0.98
C SER A 122 -13.42 -0.48 -0.44
N VAL A 123 -12.77 0.22 -1.38
CA VAL A 123 -13.17 0.20 -2.80
C VAL A 123 -12.91 -1.17 -3.42
N LEU A 124 -11.70 -1.71 -3.23
CA LEU A 124 -11.33 -3.03 -3.76
C LEU A 124 -12.24 -4.16 -3.23
N GLN A 125 -12.65 -4.09 -1.96
CA GLN A 125 -13.62 -5.04 -1.42
C GLN A 125 -15.02 -4.87 -2.02
N LYS A 126 -15.50 -3.62 -2.16
CA LYS A 126 -16.83 -3.33 -2.72
C LYS A 126 -16.94 -3.79 -4.18
N GLU A 127 -15.85 -3.70 -4.92
CA GLU A 127 -15.77 -4.14 -6.32
C GLU A 127 -15.47 -5.65 -6.45
N VAL A 128 -15.38 -6.39 -5.34
CA VAL A 128 -15.11 -7.84 -5.32
C VAL A 128 -13.76 -8.17 -5.99
N ILE A 129 -12.80 -7.24 -5.91
CA ILE A 129 -11.43 -7.41 -6.40
C ILE A 129 -10.57 -8.04 -5.30
N LEU A 130 -10.78 -7.61 -4.06
CA LEU A 130 -10.06 -8.08 -2.88
C LEU A 130 -11.04 -8.72 -1.89
N GLU A 131 -10.79 -9.96 -1.54
CA GLU A 131 -11.46 -10.63 -0.42
C GLU A 131 -10.55 -10.56 0.81
N LEU A 132 -10.88 -9.71 1.77
CA LEU A 132 -10.17 -9.72 3.05
C LEU A 132 -10.55 -10.99 3.82
N PRO A 133 -9.60 -11.59 4.56
CA PRO A 133 -9.92 -12.69 5.46
C PRO A 133 -11.01 -12.24 6.44
N LEU A 134 -12.09 -13.03 6.53
CA LEU A 134 -13.31 -12.76 7.31
C LEU A 134 -13.07 -12.49 8.81
N HIS A 135 -11.85 -12.71 9.32
CA HIS A 135 -11.52 -12.55 10.73
C HIS A 135 -10.10 -11.99 10.92
N VAL A 136 -10.00 -10.82 11.55
CA VAL A 136 -8.76 -10.32 12.17
C VAL A 136 -9.02 -10.27 13.67
N GLY A 137 -8.63 -11.33 14.39
CA GLY A 137 -8.77 -11.45 15.85
C GLY A 137 -10.03 -12.19 16.32
N LYS A 138 -9.88 -13.02 17.35
CA LYS A 138 -10.99 -13.52 18.18
C LYS A 138 -11.48 -12.44 19.13
#